data_AF-A0A563BW46-F1
#
_entry.id   AF-A0A563BW46-F1
#
_cell.length_a   1.000
_cell.length_b   1.000
_cell.length_c   1.000
_cell.angle_alpha   90.00
_cell.angle_beta   90.00
_cell.angle_gamma   90.00
#
_symmetry.space_group_name_H-M   'P 1'
#
loop_
_entity.id
_entity.type
_entity.pdbx_description
1 polymer ?
#
loop_
_entity_poly.entity_id
_entity_poly.type
_entity_poly.pdbx_seq_one_letter_code
_entity_poly.pdbx_strand_id
1 'polypeptide(L)'
;MQNLTLVYKIGDEILKSENMQREKRFIQHANVSTYEHSVNVARMSLVVAQILRAKVDKVSLIRGALLHDFFLYDWHDKTAMPKAHAYLHPLIAYDNAKKEFKLNAIEKNIIQAHMFPISIVMPKYRESWIVVLADKVCAIQEVISNLKVRASVSILKSAQFYPVII
;
A
#
# COMPACT_ATOMS: atom_id res chain seq x y z
N MET A 1 1.14 15.60 -10.45
CA MET A 1 0.19 16.13 -9.44
C MET A 1 -1.25 15.68 -9.65
N GLN A 2 -1.78 15.66 -10.89
CA GLN A 2 -3.18 15.30 -11.17
C GLN A 2 -3.65 13.95 -10.57
N ASN A 3 -2.86 12.88 -10.68
CA ASN A 3 -3.26 11.57 -10.15
C ASN A 3 -3.43 11.56 -8.62
N LEU A 4 -2.60 12.30 -7.88
CA LEU A 4 -2.71 12.36 -6.42
C LEU A 4 -3.96 13.14 -5.99
N THR A 5 -4.24 14.28 -6.64
CA THR A 5 -5.49 15.03 -6.42
C THR A 5 -6.72 14.16 -6.68
N LEU A 6 -6.68 13.31 -7.72
CA LEU A 6 -7.78 12.40 -8.02
C LEU A 6 -7.96 11.32 -6.93
N VAL A 7 -6.86 10.77 -6.40
CA VAL A 7 -6.89 9.82 -5.27
C VAL A 7 -7.57 10.46 -4.06
N TYR A 8 -7.16 11.67 -3.66
CA TYR A 8 -7.78 12.36 -2.53
C TYR A 8 -9.25 12.72 -2.77
N LYS A 9 -9.62 13.07 -4.01
CA LYS A 9 -11.01 13.40 -4.34
C LYS A 9 -11.93 12.17 -4.32
N ILE A 10 -11.53 11.06 -4.93
CA ILE A 10 -12.36 9.85 -5.01
C ILE A 10 -12.33 9.07 -3.70
N GLY A 11 -11.15 9.00 -3.07
CA GLY A 11 -10.93 8.28 -1.82
C GLY A 11 -11.27 9.07 -0.57
N ASP A 12 -11.86 10.26 -0.67
CA ASP A 12 -12.04 11.21 0.45
C ASP A 12 -12.68 10.57 1.68
N GLU A 13 -13.77 9.82 1.47
CA GLU A 13 -14.49 9.08 2.51
C GLU A 13 -13.58 8.07 3.23
N ILE A 14 -12.83 7.26 2.48
CA ILE A 14 -11.92 6.24 3.02
C ILE A 14 -10.78 6.93 3.76
N LEU A 15 -10.14 7.90 3.11
CA LEU A 15 -8.97 8.60 3.63
C LEU A 15 -9.30 9.35 4.92
N LYS A 16 -10.50 9.89 5.09
CA LYS A 16 -10.91 10.60 6.31
C LYS A 16 -11.45 9.69 7.42
N SER A 17 -11.72 8.41 7.13
CA SER A 17 -12.19 7.47 8.15
C SER A 17 -11.20 7.32 9.30
N GLU A 18 -11.71 7.14 10.52
CA GLU A 18 -10.87 6.98 11.70
C GLU A 18 -9.90 5.80 11.56
N ASN A 19 -10.40 4.67 11.05
CA ASN A 19 -9.59 3.47 10.87
C ASN A 19 -8.51 3.63 9.79
N MET A 20 -8.78 4.33 8.68
CA MET A 20 -7.71 4.67 7.72
C MET A 20 -6.69 5.64 8.33
N GLN A 21 -7.11 6.58 9.17
CA GLN A 21 -6.16 7.43 9.89
C GLN A 21 -5.28 6.65 10.87
N ARG A 22 -5.79 5.57 11.47
CA ARG A 22 -5.00 4.68 12.34
C ARG A 22 -3.88 3.95 11.59
N GLU A 23 -4.08 3.62 10.32
CA GLU A 23 -3.05 2.98 9.45
C GLU A 23 -1.76 3.81 9.32
N LYS A 24 -1.77 5.10 9.68
CA LYS A 24 -0.55 5.93 9.75
C LYS A 24 0.43 5.48 10.84
N ARG A 25 -0.05 4.71 11.82
CA ARG A 25 0.75 4.24 12.96
C ARG A 25 1.36 2.85 12.74
N PHE A 26 0.89 2.13 11.75
CA PHE A 26 1.34 0.77 11.45
C PHE A 26 2.37 0.85 10.33
N ILE A 27 3.55 0.28 10.54
CA ILE A 27 4.59 0.27 9.51
C ILE A 27 4.31 -0.87 8.55
N GLN A 28 4.36 -0.58 7.25
CA GLN A 28 4.18 -1.56 6.19
C GLN A 28 5.51 -1.98 5.58
N HIS A 29 6.23 -1.04 4.96
CA HIS A 29 7.52 -1.32 4.32
C HIS A 29 8.62 -0.39 4.83
N ALA A 30 9.66 -0.97 5.42
CA ALA A 30 10.81 -0.26 5.99
C ALA A 30 10.44 0.82 7.02
N ASN A 31 10.16 2.05 6.58
CA ASN A 31 9.73 3.16 7.44
C ASN A 31 8.46 3.87 6.89
N VAL A 32 7.75 3.23 5.97
CA VAL A 32 6.53 3.72 5.34
C VAL A 32 5.35 3.11 6.04
N SER A 33 4.40 3.95 6.46
CA SER A 33 3.17 3.47 7.11
C SER A 33 2.23 2.78 6.11
N THR A 34 1.34 1.92 6.59
CA THR A 34 0.31 1.27 5.76
C THR A 34 -0.58 2.30 5.04
N TYR A 35 -0.87 3.42 5.70
CA TYR A 35 -1.57 4.55 5.09
C TYR A 35 -0.81 5.12 3.89
N GLU A 36 0.47 5.45 4.07
CA GLU A 36 1.30 6.03 3.01
C GLU A 36 1.48 5.06 1.85
N HIS A 37 1.71 3.78 2.17
CA HIS A 37 1.77 2.71 1.18
C HIS A 37 0.49 2.64 0.35
N SER A 38 -0.68 2.57 0.99
CA SER A 38 -1.98 2.52 0.32
C SER A 38 -2.23 3.72 -0.60
N VAL A 39 -1.87 4.93 -0.17
CA VAL A 39 -1.96 6.15 -1.01
C VAL A 39 -1.00 6.08 -2.20
N ASN A 40 0.23 5.59 -1.98
CA ASN A 40 1.22 5.39 -3.05
C ASN A 40 0.73 4.38 -4.08
N VAL A 41 0.16 3.25 -3.65
CA VAL A 41 -0.39 2.21 -4.52
C VAL A 41 -1.58 2.72 -5.31
N ALA A 42 -2.49 3.48 -4.69
CA ALA A 42 -3.62 4.09 -5.40
C ALA A 42 -3.15 5.07 -6.49
N ARG A 43 -2.16 5.91 -6.17
CA ARG A 43 -1.56 6.83 -7.15
C ARG A 43 -0.83 6.08 -8.27
N MET A 44 -0.05 5.06 -7.92
CA MET A 44 0.70 4.24 -8.87
C MET A 44 -0.23 3.44 -9.78
N SER A 45 -1.34 2.94 -9.26
CA SER A 45 -2.37 2.23 -10.04
C SER A 45 -2.92 3.10 -11.18
N LEU A 46 -3.15 4.40 -10.94
CA LEU A 46 -3.55 5.33 -12.00
C LEU A 46 -2.46 5.52 -13.07
N VAL A 47 -1.19 5.56 -12.66
CA VAL A 47 -0.05 5.67 -13.58
C VAL A 47 0.06 4.41 -14.44
N VAL A 48 -0.02 3.23 -13.82
CA VAL A 48 0.01 1.94 -14.52
C VAL A 48 -1.16 1.84 -15.50
N ALA A 49 -2.38 2.21 -15.08
CA ALA A 49 -3.55 2.22 -15.97
C ALA A 49 -3.34 3.12 -17.20
N GLN A 50 -2.72 4.30 -17.01
CA GLN A 50 -2.38 5.23 -18.09
C GLN A 50 -1.32 4.66 -19.05
N ILE A 51 -0.23 4.10 -18.51
CA ILE A 51 0.85 3.49 -19.30
C ILE A 51 0.30 2.34 -20.15
N LEU A 52 -0.51 1.47 -19.56
CA LEU A 52 -1.13 0.33 -20.24
C LEU A 52 -2.30 0.72 -21.14
N ARG A 53 -2.70 2.00 -21.16
CA ARG A 53 -3.92 2.49 -21.83
C ARG A 53 -5.16 1.65 -21.49
N ALA A 54 -5.21 1.16 -20.25
CA ALA A 54 -6.25 0.28 -19.79
C ALA A 54 -7.54 1.07 -19.52
N LYS A 55 -8.66 0.61 -20.09
CA LYS A 55 -9.99 1.07 -19.68
C LYS A 55 -10.32 0.41 -18.35
N VAL A 56 -10.49 1.24 -17.32
CA VAL A 56 -10.75 0.82 -15.94
C VAL A 56 -11.82 1.70 -15.30
N ASP A 57 -12.54 1.13 -14.35
CA ASP A 57 -13.32 1.89 -13.37
C ASP A 57 -12.36 2.53 -12.37
N LYS A 58 -12.12 3.83 -12.53
CA LYS A 58 -11.21 4.60 -11.67
C LYS A 58 -11.68 4.67 -10.22
N VAL A 59 -12.99 4.64 -9.97
CA VAL A 59 -13.53 4.69 -8.61
C VAL A 59 -13.18 3.40 -7.89
N SER A 60 -13.50 2.26 -8.50
CA SER A 60 -13.17 0.93 -7.99
C SER A 60 -11.67 0.72 -7.84
N LEU A 61 -10.87 1.19 -8.82
CA LEU A 61 -9.41 1.09 -8.78
C LEU A 61 -8.82 1.83 -7.58
N ILE A 62 -9.21 3.09 -7.37
CA ILE A 62 -8.68 3.91 -6.28
C ILE A 62 -9.15 3.39 -4.93
N ARG A 63 -10.45 3.10 -4.77
CA ARG A 63 -11.01 2.63 -3.51
C ARG A 63 -10.45 1.26 -3.12
N GLY A 64 -10.38 0.31 -4.07
CA GLY A 64 -9.78 -0.99 -3.85
C GLY A 64 -8.28 -0.89 -3.52
N ALA A 65 -7.54 -0.02 -4.19
CA ALA A 65 -6.12 0.22 -3.88
C ALA A 65 -5.91 0.86 -2.50
N LEU A 66 -6.78 1.77 -2.07
CA LEU A 66 -6.68 2.35 -0.73
C LEU A 66 -6.98 1.34 0.39
N LEU A 67 -7.77 0.30 0.09
CA LEU A 67 -8.25 -0.66 1.07
C LEU A 67 -7.53 -2.02 1.03
N HIS A 68 -6.58 -2.22 0.11
CA HIS A 68 -5.96 -3.53 -0.10
C HIS A 68 -5.25 -4.07 1.15
N ASP A 69 -4.59 -3.17 1.88
CA ASP A 69 -3.87 -3.43 3.14
C ASP A 69 -4.63 -2.95 4.38
N PHE A 70 -5.96 -2.86 4.34
CA PHE A 70 -6.76 -2.31 5.45
C PHE A 70 -6.93 -3.27 6.66
N PHE A 71 -5.83 -3.81 7.17
CA PHE A 71 -5.83 -4.87 8.18
C PHE A 71 -5.85 -4.35 9.63
N LEU A 72 -5.53 -3.07 9.89
CA LEU A 72 -5.69 -2.36 11.17
C LEU A 72 -4.86 -2.86 12.36
N TYR A 73 -3.66 -3.38 12.11
CA TYR A 73 -2.69 -3.79 13.14
C TYR A 73 -1.25 -3.62 12.65
N ASP A 74 -0.28 -3.51 13.55
CA ASP A 74 1.13 -3.56 13.14
C ASP A 74 1.57 -5.01 12.91
N TRP A 75 1.91 -5.36 11.67
CA TRP A 75 2.37 -6.71 11.34
C TRP A 75 3.83 -6.95 11.73
N HIS A 76 4.56 -5.97 12.26
CA HIS A 76 5.88 -6.18 12.86
C HIS A 76 5.77 -6.65 14.32
N ASP A 77 4.62 -6.43 14.97
CA ASP A 77 4.35 -6.90 16.32
C ASP A 77 3.92 -8.37 16.31
N LYS A 78 4.89 -9.24 16.64
CA LYS A 78 4.70 -10.70 16.71
C LYS A 78 3.69 -11.15 17.78
N THR A 79 3.32 -10.28 18.71
CA THR A 79 2.33 -10.59 19.74
C THR A 79 0.90 -10.28 19.29
N ALA A 80 0.74 -9.36 18.33
CA ALA A 80 -0.54 -8.85 17.86
C ALA A 80 -0.95 -9.36 16.46
N MET A 81 0.00 -9.87 15.66
CA MET A 81 -0.30 -10.33 14.30
C MET A 81 -0.79 -11.79 14.21
N PRO A 82 -1.61 -12.12 13.20
CA PRO A 82 -1.87 -13.50 12.82
C PRO A 82 -0.59 -14.22 12.35
N LYS A 83 -0.39 -15.49 12.77
CA LYS A 83 0.79 -16.30 12.43
C LYS A 83 1.09 -16.43 10.92
N ALA A 84 0.09 -16.24 10.06
CA ALA A 84 0.20 -16.33 8.60
C ALA A 84 -0.22 -15.02 7.91
N HIS A 85 0.30 -13.88 8.41
CA HIS A 85 -0.05 -12.54 7.93
C HIS A 85 -0.10 -12.43 6.40
N ALA A 86 0.94 -12.83 5.68
CA ALA A 86 1.03 -12.73 4.21
C ALA A 86 -0.13 -13.43 3.45
N TYR A 87 -0.75 -14.45 4.05
CA TYR A 87 -1.88 -15.17 3.46
C TYR A 87 -3.24 -14.65 3.94
N LEU A 88 -3.30 -14.18 5.18
CA LEU A 88 -4.55 -13.84 5.84
C LEU A 88 -4.92 -12.36 5.73
N HIS A 89 -3.96 -11.45 5.57
CA HIS A 89 -4.27 -10.02 5.53
C HIS A 89 -5.20 -9.63 4.37
N PRO A 90 -5.21 -10.24 3.16
CA PRO A 90 -6.20 -9.90 2.14
C PRO A 90 -7.64 -10.20 2.60
N LEU A 91 -7.82 -11.26 3.40
CA LEU A 91 -9.13 -11.61 3.97
C LEU A 91 -9.49 -10.66 5.11
N ILE A 92 -8.55 -10.35 5.99
CA ILE A 92 -8.76 -9.42 7.12
C ILE A 92 -9.06 -8.01 6.61
N ALA A 93 -8.30 -7.53 5.62
CA ALA A 93 -8.50 -6.24 4.99
C ALA A 93 -9.90 -6.14 4.36
N TYR A 94 -10.33 -7.19 3.65
CA TYR A 94 -11.70 -7.25 3.12
C TYR A 94 -12.75 -7.25 4.23
N ASP A 95 -12.54 -8.02 5.29
CA ASP A 95 -13.47 -8.11 6.41
C ASP A 95 -13.58 -6.82 7.22
N ASN A 96 -12.52 -6.04 7.33
CA ASN A 96 -12.56 -4.70 7.91
C ASN A 96 -13.24 -3.71 6.96
N ALA A 97 -12.83 -3.69 5.69
CA ALA A 97 -13.36 -2.76 4.71
C ALA A 97 -14.87 -2.93 4.50
N LYS A 98 -15.38 -4.17 4.46
CA LYS A 98 -16.83 -4.44 4.28
C LYS A 98 -17.70 -4.03 5.47
N LYS A 99 -17.10 -3.83 6.67
CA LYS A 99 -17.83 -3.35 7.85
C LYS A 99 -18.06 -1.84 7.80
N GLU A 100 -17.16 -1.11 7.14
CA GLU A 100 -17.21 0.36 7.08
C GLU A 100 -17.73 0.90 5.75
N PHE A 101 -17.41 0.22 4.64
CA PHE A 101 -17.67 0.72 3.31
C PHE A 101 -18.53 -0.25 2.52
N LYS A 102 -19.42 0.29 1.69
CA LYS A 102 -20.12 -0.49 0.67
C LYS A 102 -19.13 -0.80 -0.46
N LEU A 103 -18.79 -2.08 -0.60
CA LEU A 103 -17.84 -2.56 -1.62
C LEU A 103 -18.57 -3.21 -2.79
N ASN A 104 -18.10 -2.94 -4.00
CA ASN A 104 -18.52 -3.63 -5.21
C ASN A 104 -17.64 -4.86 -5.51
N ALA A 105 -17.95 -5.58 -6.58
CA ALA A 105 -17.25 -6.81 -6.94
C ALA A 105 -15.78 -6.59 -7.35
N ILE A 106 -15.47 -5.46 -7.98
CA ILE A 106 -14.11 -5.09 -8.40
C ILE A 106 -13.26 -4.77 -7.18
N GLU A 107 -13.75 -3.90 -6.30
CA GLU A 107 -13.08 -3.52 -5.04
C GLU A 107 -12.81 -4.73 -4.16
N LYS A 108 -13.81 -5.61 -3.98
CA LYS A 108 -13.64 -6.87 -3.27
C LYS A 108 -12.50 -7.71 -3.85
N ASN A 109 -12.47 -7.91 -5.16
CA ASN A 109 -11.45 -8.75 -5.79
C ASN A 109 -10.07 -8.10 -5.75
N ILE A 110 -9.96 -6.77 -5.88
CA ILE A 110 -8.70 -6.05 -5.62
C ILE A 110 -8.18 -6.40 -4.23
N ILE A 111 -9.00 -6.19 -3.19
CA ILE A 111 -8.57 -6.39 -1.80
C ILE A 111 -8.19 -7.86 -1.55
N GLN A 112 -8.94 -8.83 -2.06
CA GLN A 112 -8.65 -10.24 -1.79
C GLN A 112 -7.50 -10.82 -2.65
N ALA A 113 -7.24 -10.26 -3.83
CA ALA A 113 -6.28 -10.81 -4.80
C ALA A 113 -4.95 -10.04 -4.87
N HIS A 114 -4.80 -8.90 -4.17
CA HIS A 114 -3.62 -8.04 -4.34
C HIS A 114 -2.29 -8.76 -4.05
N MET A 115 -2.29 -9.76 -3.15
CA MET A 115 -1.12 -10.60 -2.87
C MET A 115 -0.83 -11.71 -3.89
N PHE A 116 -1.58 -11.81 -4.99
CA PHE A 116 -1.30 -12.82 -6.03
C PHE A 116 0.17 -12.70 -6.50
N PRO A 117 0.91 -13.82 -6.66
CA PRO A 117 0.47 -15.22 -6.58
C PRO A 117 0.53 -15.88 -5.20
N ILE A 118 0.85 -15.14 -4.13
CA ILE A 118 0.89 -15.67 -2.75
C ILE A 118 -0.54 -15.90 -2.24
N SER A 119 -1.47 -14.97 -2.49
CA SER A 119 -2.90 -15.21 -2.29
C SER A 119 -3.42 -16.20 -3.34
N ILE A 120 -4.23 -17.15 -2.89
CA ILE A 120 -4.92 -18.13 -3.74
C ILE A 120 -6.02 -17.47 -4.58
N VAL A 121 -6.47 -16.26 -4.20
CA VAL A 121 -7.50 -15.54 -4.95
C VAL A 121 -6.92 -14.95 -6.23
N MET A 122 -7.40 -15.44 -7.36
CA MET A 122 -6.99 -14.95 -8.67
C MET A 122 -7.53 -13.53 -8.93
N PRO A 123 -6.71 -12.60 -9.48
CA PRO A 123 -7.18 -11.32 -9.97
C PRO A 123 -8.07 -11.53 -11.21
N LYS A 124 -9.33 -11.10 -11.12
CA LYS A 124 -10.37 -11.29 -12.16
C LYS A 124 -10.55 -10.05 -13.03
N TYR A 125 -10.32 -8.87 -12.46
CA TYR A 125 -10.53 -7.59 -13.12
C TYR A 125 -9.20 -6.95 -13.51
N ARG A 126 -9.24 -6.06 -14.51
CA ARG A 126 -8.04 -5.31 -14.96
C ARG A 126 -7.48 -4.48 -13.81
N GLU A 127 -8.36 -3.90 -13.02
CA GLU A 127 -8.06 -3.12 -11.83
C GLU A 127 -7.30 -3.97 -10.81
N SER A 128 -7.72 -5.21 -10.58
CA SER A 128 -7.05 -6.13 -9.66
C SER A 128 -5.63 -6.44 -10.11
N TRP A 129 -5.42 -6.72 -11.40
CA TRP A 129 -4.07 -6.91 -11.95
C TRP A 129 -3.19 -5.66 -11.83
N ILE A 130 -3.77 -4.48 -12.07
CA ILE A 130 -3.07 -3.21 -11.93
C ILE A 130 -2.63 -2.97 -10.49
N VAL A 131 -3.52 -3.23 -9.52
CA VAL A 131 -3.20 -3.04 -8.09
C VAL A 131 -2.15 -4.03 -7.64
N VAL A 132 -2.22 -5.30 -8.06
CA VAL A 132 -1.17 -6.30 -7.80
C VAL A 132 0.19 -5.76 -8.25
N LEU A 133 0.30 -5.24 -9.48
CA LEU A 133 1.56 -4.70 -10.00
C LEU A 133 2.00 -3.43 -9.25
N ALA A 134 1.08 -2.49 -9.04
CA ALA A 134 1.35 -1.21 -8.39
C ALA A 134 1.85 -1.40 -6.95
N ASP A 135 1.22 -2.30 -6.19
CA ASP A 135 1.64 -2.70 -4.85
C ASP A 135 3.11 -3.15 -4.82
N LYS A 136 3.47 -4.11 -5.67
CA LYS A 136 4.85 -4.64 -5.70
C LYS A 136 5.86 -3.60 -6.15
N VAL A 137 5.51 -2.73 -7.10
CA VAL A 137 6.38 -1.61 -7.50
C VAL A 137 6.59 -0.65 -6.34
N CYS A 138 5.53 -0.29 -5.61
CA CYS A 138 5.61 0.59 -4.44
C CYS A 138 6.45 -0.06 -3.33
N ALA A 139 6.19 -1.31 -2.96
CA ALA A 139 6.95 -2.03 -1.94
C ALA A 139 8.45 -2.05 -2.24
N ILE A 140 8.83 -2.37 -3.48
CA ILE A 140 10.23 -2.38 -3.93
C ILE A 140 10.84 -0.96 -3.82
N GLN A 141 10.13 0.06 -4.29
CA GLN A 141 10.61 1.44 -4.23
C GLN A 141 10.80 1.94 -2.80
N GLU A 142 9.88 1.60 -1.90
CA GLU A 142 9.91 1.99 -0.49
C GLU A 142 11.13 1.36 0.22
N VAL A 143 11.38 0.07 0.00
CA VAL A 143 12.56 -0.62 0.54
C VAL A 143 13.86 -0.02 -0.03
N ILE A 144 13.97 0.15 -1.34
CA ILE A 144 15.18 0.68 -1.99
C ILE A 144 15.48 2.11 -1.52
N SER A 145 14.45 2.95 -1.41
CA SER A 145 14.60 4.34 -0.99
C SER A 145 15.13 4.42 0.44
N ASN A 146 14.62 3.55 1.33
CA ASN A 146 15.13 3.48 2.70
C ASN A 146 16.60 3.04 2.76
N LEU A 147 17.00 2.04 1.97
CA LEU A 147 18.39 1.58 1.90
C LEU A 147 19.36 2.69 1.45
N LYS A 148 18.97 3.50 0.45
CA LYS A 148 19.77 4.65 0.00
C LYS A 148 19.95 5.68 1.10
N VAL A 149 18.88 6.02 1.82
CA VAL A 149 18.94 6.96 2.95
C VAL A 149 19.87 6.43 4.04
N ARG A 150 19.77 5.15 4.41
CA ARG A 150 20.66 4.53 5.41
C ARG A 150 22.13 4.59 4.99
N ALA A 151 22.43 4.31 3.72
CA ALA A 151 23.79 4.40 3.20
C ALA A 151 24.34 5.83 3.26
N SER A 152 23.56 6.83 2.83
CA SER A 152 23.96 8.25 2.90
C SER A 152 24.21 8.72 4.33
N VAL A 153 23.35 8.34 5.29
CA VAL A 153 23.53 8.67 6.71
C VAL A 153 24.78 7.98 7.27
N SER A 154 25.03 6.72 6.92
CA SER A 154 26.24 5.99 7.33
C SER A 154 27.51 6.67 6.84
N ILE A 155 27.54 7.11 5.57
CA ILE A 155 28.67 7.83 4.98
C ILE A 155 28.91 9.16 5.70
N LEU A 156 27.85 9.94 5.95
CA LEU A 156 27.96 11.21 6.68
C LEU A 156 28.49 11.01 8.10
N LYS A 157 28.02 9.98 8.81
CA LYS A 157 28.53 9.63 10.14
C LYS A 157 30.00 9.23 10.08
N SER A 158 30.42 8.40 9.13
CA SER A 158 31.84 8.04 9.00
C SER A 158 32.73 9.22 8.61
N ALA A 159 32.23 10.15 7.80
CA ALA A 159 32.97 11.36 7.40
C ALA A 159 33.13 12.35 8.57
N GLN A 160 32.17 12.41 9.50
CA GLN A 160 32.23 13.25 10.70
C GLN A 160 33.19 12.70 11.78
N PHE A 161 33.63 11.44 11.65
CA PHE A 161 34.53 10.76 12.59
C PHE A 161 36.01 10.76 12.17
N TYR A 162 36.41 11.53 11.16
CA TYR A 162 37.83 11.86 10.97
C TYR A 162 38.17 13.05 11.86
N PRO A 163 38.84 12.88 13.02
CA PRO A 163 39.44 14.02 13.69
C PRO A 163 40.46 14.60 12.72
N VAL A 164 40.37 15.92 12.48
CA VAL A 164 41.48 16.65 11.87
C VAL A 164 42.65 16.50 12.86
N ILE A 165 43.58 15.62 12.56
CA ILE A 165 44.85 15.53 13.28
C ILE A 165 45.64 16.76 12.81
N ILE A 166 45.60 17.82 13.62
CA ILE A 166 46.54 18.95 13.56
C ILE A 166 47.67 18.64 14.53
#